data_AF-A0A8D8GBN7-F1
#
_entry.id   AF-A0A8D8GBN7-F1
#
_cell.length_a   1.000
_cell.length_b   1.000
_cell.length_c   1.000
_cell.angle_alpha   90.00
_cell.angle_beta   90.00
_cell.angle_gamma   90.00
#
_symmetry.space_group_name_H-M   'P 1'
#
loop_
_entity.id
_entity.type
_entity.pdbx_description
1 polymer ?
#
loop_
_entity_poly.entity_id
_entity_poly.type
_entity_poly.pdbx_seq_one_letter_code
_entity_poly.pdbx_strand_id
1 'polypeptide(L)'
;MDKYLPLLVLFYILNHKLDGVASDQVVLLDTTKEATLEWTRYPYGPQAQTPGWVEESFTNFVKGINWRSYVVCDVAYNNVNNWLWSPFIDRGPANRLYIEIHFTIRDCSLFPGNALSCKETFSLLFYEF
;
A
#
# COMPACT_ATOMS: atom_id res chain seq x y z
N MET A 1 7.12 37.32 -50.77
CA MET A 1 7.64 36.08 -50.14
C MET A 1 6.79 35.70 -48.92
N ASP A 2 5.50 36.03 -48.92
CA ASP A 2 4.73 36.23 -47.67
C ASP A 2 3.65 35.16 -47.42
N LYS A 3 3.51 34.19 -48.32
CA LYS A 3 2.45 33.16 -48.21
C LYS A 3 2.75 32.02 -47.24
N TYR A 4 4.02 31.83 -46.87
CA TYR A 4 4.47 30.73 -46.01
C TYR A 4 4.71 31.13 -44.56
N LEU A 5 4.75 32.44 -44.27
CA LEU A 5 4.91 32.98 -42.93
C LEU A 5 3.83 32.50 -41.93
N PRO A 6 2.51 32.48 -42.27
CA PRO A 6 1.50 31.96 -41.36
C PRO A 6 1.63 30.45 -41.09
N LEU A 7 2.11 29.68 -42.08
CA LEU A 7 2.35 28.24 -41.94
C LEU A 7 3.52 27.95 -40.99
N LEU A 8 4.61 28.73 -41.09
CA LEU A 8 5.75 28.65 -40.17
C LEU A 8 5.36 29.03 -38.73
N VAL A 9 4.52 30.06 -38.56
CA VAL A 9 3.99 30.46 -37.25
C VAL A 9 3.09 29.36 -36.67
N LEU A 10 2.23 28.73 -37.48
CA LEU A 10 1.39 27.62 -37.04
C LEU A 10 2.23 26.42 -36.60
N PHE A 11 3.28 26.10 -37.34
CA PHE A 11 4.21 25.01 -37.01
C PHE A 11 4.99 25.32 -35.72
N TYR A 12 5.42 26.56 -35.52
CA TYR A 12 6.09 27.00 -34.29
C TYR A 12 5.15 26.91 -33.07
N ILE A 13 3.88 27.32 -33.21
CA ILE A 13 2.86 27.21 -32.15
C ILE A 13 2.53 25.75 -31.83
N LEU A 14 2.42 24.88 -32.85
CA LEU A 14 2.16 23.46 -32.66
C LEU A 14 3.32 22.74 -31.96
N ASN A 15 4.57 23.11 -32.26
CA ASN A 15 5.76 22.55 -31.59
C ASN A 15 5.93 23.07 -30.15
N HIS A 16 5.50 24.31 -29.86
CA HIS A 16 5.51 24.87 -28.48
C HIS A 16 4.37 24.37 -27.60
N LYS A 17 3.36 23.67 -28.13
CA LYS A 17 2.25 23.11 -27.35
C LYS A 17 2.39 21.63 -27.00
N LEU A 18 3.46 20.96 -27.44
CA LEU A 18 3.84 19.67 -26.86
C LEU A 18 4.64 19.91 -25.57
N ASP A 19 3.98 20.47 -24.57
CA ASP A 19 4.43 20.30 -23.21
C ASP A 19 4.23 18.81 -22.88
N GLY A 20 5.32 18.06 -22.81
CA GLY A 20 5.29 16.68 -22.37
C GLY A 20 4.61 16.61 -21.01
N VAL A 21 3.56 15.79 -20.88
CA VAL A 21 2.92 15.54 -19.59
C VAL A 21 3.93 14.81 -18.71
N ALA A 22 4.67 15.57 -17.89
CA ALA A 22 5.47 15.02 -16.82
C ALA A 22 4.50 14.59 -15.71
N SER A 23 4.27 13.29 -15.60
CA SER A 23 3.56 12.72 -14.45
C SER A 23 4.54 12.64 -13.28
N ASP A 24 4.41 13.54 -12.31
CA ASP A 24 5.24 13.50 -11.11
C ASP A 24 4.73 12.41 -10.14
N GLN A 25 5.64 11.59 -9.60
CA GLN A 25 5.28 10.56 -8.63
C GLN A 25 5.36 11.16 -7.23
N VAL A 26 4.22 11.35 -6.60
CA VAL A 26 4.13 11.86 -5.23
C VAL A 26 3.88 10.70 -4.27
N VAL A 27 4.75 10.57 -3.26
CA VAL A 27 4.60 9.56 -2.20
C VAL A 27 3.60 10.09 -1.16
N LEU A 28 2.46 9.43 -1.05
CA LEU A 28 1.42 9.80 -0.08
C LEU A 28 1.59 9.12 1.29
N LEU A 29 2.15 7.92 1.30
CA LEU A 29 2.46 7.16 2.50
C LEU A 29 3.63 6.23 2.24
N ASP A 30 4.60 6.21 3.15
CA ASP A 30 5.77 5.33 3.11
C ASP A 30 6.04 4.79 4.51
N THR A 31 5.52 3.59 4.79
CA THR A 31 5.64 2.94 6.10
C THR A 31 7.07 2.59 6.49
N THR A 32 8.01 2.57 5.52
CA THR A 32 9.42 2.24 5.79
C THR A 32 10.16 3.37 6.51
N LYS A 33 9.59 4.57 6.52
CA LYS A 33 10.15 5.78 7.16
C LYS A 33 9.54 6.08 8.52
N GLU A 34 8.52 5.33 8.94
CA GLU A 34 7.78 5.57 10.17
C GLU A 34 8.41 4.85 11.38
N ALA A 35 8.43 5.53 12.53
CA ALA A 35 8.95 4.98 13.78
C ALA A 35 7.94 4.05 14.49
N THR A 36 6.65 4.34 14.35
CA THR A 36 5.48 3.54 14.75
C THR A 36 4.38 3.74 13.70
N LEU A 37 3.53 2.74 13.49
CA LEU A 37 2.42 2.83 12.52
C LEU A 37 1.10 3.18 13.21
N GLU A 38 0.77 2.48 14.31
CA GLU A 38 -0.43 2.73 15.11
C GLU A 38 -1.75 2.70 14.31
N TRP A 39 -1.79 1.87 13.26
CA TRP A 39 -2.97 1.64 12.44
C TRP A 39 -4.09 1.01 13.25
N THR A 40 -5.32 1.32 12.84
CA THR A 40 -6.51 0.77 13.49
C THR A 40 -6.63 -0.71 13.17
N ARG A 41 -6.96 -1.52 14.16
CA ARG A 41 -7.07 -2.98 14.05
C ARG A 41 -8.37 -3.49 14.62
N TYR A 42 -8.91 -4.55 14.06
CA TYR A 42 -10.09 -5.26 14.56
C TYR A 42 -9.97 -6.77 14.28
N PRO A 43 -10.49 -7.65 15.14
CA PRO A 43 -11.11 -7.35 16.44
C PRO A 43 -10.08 -6.83 17.46
N TYR A 44 -10.56 -6.13 18.49
CA TYR A 44 -9.73 -5.61 19.58
C TYR A 44 -10.43 -5.77 20.93
N GLY A 45 -9.64 -5.74 22.00
CA GLY A 45 -10.13 -5.83 23.38
C GLY A 45 -10.40 -7.26 23.89
N PRO A 46 -10.90 -7.40 25.13
CA PRO A 46 -10.98 -8.68 25.83
C PRO A 46 -11.94 -9.70 25.22
N GLN A 47 -12.87 -9.25 24.37
CA GLN A 47 -13.86 -10.10 23.69
C GLN A 47 -13.44 -10.49 22.27
N ALA A 48 -12.23 -10.10 21.85
CA ALA A 48 -11.71 -10.48 20.55
C ALA A 48 -11.52 -12.00 20.48
N GLN A 49 -12.05 -12.62 19.43
CA GLN A 49 -11.95 -14.07 19.21
C GLN A 49 -10.54 -14.49 18.77
N THR A 50 -9.76 -13.54 18.28
CA THR A 50 -8.41 -13.72 17.75
C THR A 50 -7.50 -12.59 18.26
N PRO A 51 -6.18 -12.81 18.35
CA PRO A 51 -5.20 -11.74 18.58
C PRO A 51 -5.26 -10.62 17.53
N GLY A 52 -5.56 -10.97 16.28
CA GLY A 52 -5.65 -10.04 15.16
C GLY A 52 -4.28 -9.58 14.67
N TRP A 53 -4.29 -8.50 13.88
CA TRP A 53 -3.05 -7.86 13.42
C TRP A 53 -2.26 -7.27 14.59
N VAL A 54 -0.94 -7.46 14.57
CA VAL A 54 0.01 -6.95 15.58
C VAL A 54 1.12 -6.19 14.88
N GLU A 55 1.50 -5.03 15.43
CA GLU A 55 2.63 -4.25 14.94
C GLU A 55 3.95 -4.82 15.49
N GLU A 56 4.87 -5.14 14.59
CA GLU A 56 6.19 -5.67 14.90
C GLU A 56 7.29 -4.98 14.08
N SER A 57 8.56 -5.17 14.48
CA SER A 57 9.71 -4.63 13.76
C SER A 57 10.28 -5.66 12.80
N PHE A 58 10.29 -5.35 11.51
CA PHE A 58 11.05 -6.08 10.51
C PHE A 58 12.49 -5.54 10.48
N THR A 59 13.42 -6.32 11.03
CA THR A 59 14.83 -5.92 11.16
C THR A 59 15.72 -6.75 10.24
N ASN A 60 16.57 -6.08 9.45
CA ASN A 60 17.67 -6.71 8.72
C ASN A 60 18.96 -5.95 9.01
N PHE A 61 19.77 -6.47 9.92
CA PHE A 61 21.00 -5.82 10.37
C PHE A 61 22.03 -5.63 9.25
N VAL A 62 22.15 -6.59 8.33
CA VAL A 62 23.12 -6.52 7.21
C VAL A 62 22.76 -5.38 6.27
N LYS A 63 21.47 -5.14 6.05
CA LYS A 63 20.95 -4.06 5.19
C LYS A 63 20.64 -2.77 5.95
N GLY A 64 20.86 -2.73 7.27
CA GLY A 64 20.52 -1.58 8.12
C GLY A 64 19.02 -1.26 8.17
N ILE A 65 18.16 -2.25 7.95
CA ILE A 65 16.70 -2.08 7.93
C ILE A 65 16.14 -2.28 9.34
N ASN A 66 15.29 -1.35 9.77
CA ASN A 66 14.45 -1.47 10.96
C ASN A 66 13.08 -0.83 10.68
N TRP A 67 12.23 -1.53 9.94
CA TRP A 67 10.91 -1.04 9.55
C TRP A 67 9.83 -1.53 10.50
N ARG A 68 8.75 -0.76 10.63
CA ARG A 68 7.53 -1.22 11.26
C ARG A 68 6.65 -1.96 10.25
N SER A 69 6.05 -3.05 10.70
CA SER A 69 5.23 -3.93 9.86
C SER A 69 4.08 -4.52 10.68
N TYR A 70 3.02 -4.97 10.00
CA TYR A 70 1.95 -5.71 10.63
C TYR A 70 2.05 -7.19 10.30
N VAL A 71 1.88 -8.03 11.33
CA VAL A 71 1.87 -9.49 11.21
C VAL A 71 0.59 -10.06 11.79
N VAL A 72 0.16 -11.21 11.26
CA VAL A 72 -0.98 -11.97 11.78
C VAL A 72 -0.80 -13.45 11.44
N CYS A 73 -1.05 -14.34 12.39
CA CYS A 73 -0.87 -15.78 12.21
C CYS A 73 -1.93 -16.59 12.99
N ASP A 74 -3.20 -16.20 12.86
CA ASP A 74 -4.30 -16.79 13.62
C ASP A 74 -4.85 -18.09 13.00
N VAL A 75 -3.98 -18.91 12.39
CA VAL A 75 -4.36 -20.12 11.62
C VAL A 75 -5.04 -21.21 12.46
N ALA A 76 -4.85 -21.19 13.78
CA ALA A 76 -5.44 -22.13 14.73
C ALA A 76 -6.86 -21.73 15.18
N TYR A 77 -7.34 -20.53 14.81
CA TYR A 77 -8.67 -20.03 15.18
C TYR A 77 -9.68 -20.30 14.07
N ASN A 78 -10.96 -20.38 14.41
CA ASN A 78 -12.06 -20.52 13.44
C ASN A 78 -12.64 -19.15 13.06
N ASN A 79 -13.19 -19.05 11.84
CA ASN A 79 -13.91 -17.85 11.36
C ASN A 79 -13.08 -16.56 11.48
N VAL A 80 -11.78 -16.64 11.18
CA VAL A 80 -10.85 -15.51 11.27
C VAL A 80 -11.31 -14.38 10.34
N ASN A 81 -11.46 -13.18 10.89
CA ASN A 81 -11.88 -11.98 10.18
C ASN A 81 -11.14 -10.76 10.76
N ASN A 82 -9.82 -10.72 10.50
CA ASN A 82 -8.92 -9.71 11.04
C ASN A 82 -8.78 -8.55 10.05
N TRP A 83 -9.05 -7.33 10.51
CA TRP A 83 -8.99 -6.10 9.74
C TRP A 83 -7.89 -5.18 10.25
N LEU A 84 -7.32 -4.44 9.31
CA LEU A 84 -6.27 -3.46 9.52
C LEU A 84 -6.54 -2.26 8.61
N TRP A 85 -6.52 -1.05 9.16
CA TRP A 85 -6.78 0.18 8.43
C TRP A 85 -5.70 1.21 8.70
N SER A 86 -5.11 1.75 7.63
CA SER A 86 -4.27 2.93 7.74
C SER A 86 -5.06 4.13 8.25
N PRO A 87 -4.37 5.17 8.75
CA PRO A 87 -4.93 6.50 8.85
C PRO A 87 -5.46 6.99 7.49
N PHE A 88 -6.21 8.09 7.52
CA PHE A 88 -6.61 8.78 6.31
C PHE A 88 -5.38 9.23 5.52
N ILE A 89 -5.37 8.96 4.22
CA ILE A 89 -4.31 9.37 3.29
C ILE A 89 -4.94 10.38 2.32
N ASP A 90 -4.47 11.62 2.36
CA ASP A 90 -4.93 12.65 1.43
C ASP A 90 -4.36 12.39 0.04
N ARG A 91 -5.24 12.22 -0.96
CA ARG A 91 -4.84 12.04 -2.35
C ARG A 91 -4.44 13.35 -3.04
N GLY A 92 -4.75 14.50 -2.44
CA GLY A 92 -4.59 15.81 -3.05
C GLY A 92 -5.27 15.87 -4.42
N PRO A 93 -4.60 16.38 -5.47
CA PRO A 93 -5.18 16.47 -6.81
C PRO A 93 -5.07 15.16 -7.62
N ALA A 94 -4.54 14.07 -7.05
CA ALA A 94 -4.32 12.84 -7.79
C ALA A 94 -5.65 12.16 -8.16
N ASN A 95 -5.77 11.75 -9.44
CA ASN A 95 -6.91 10.96 -9.95
C ASN A 95 -6.58 9.47 -10.08
N ARG A 96 -5.32 9.10 -9.86
CA ARG A 96 -4.85 7.72 -9.92
C ARG A 96 -3.89 7.47 -8.78
N LEU A 97 -4.15 6.40 -8.04
CA LEU A 97 -3.32 5.96 -6.93
C LEU A 97 -2.67 4.63 -7.27
N TYR A 98 -1.45 4.44 -6.78
CA TYR A 98 -0.70 3.20 -6.85
C TYR A 98 -0.40 2.76 -5.42
N ILE A 99 -0.67 1.49 -5.12
CA ILE A 99 -0.41 0.90 -3.82
C ILE A 99 0.61 -0.22 -4.03
N GLU A 100 1.78 -0.07 -3.41
CA GLU A 100 2.83 -1.08 -3.40
C GLU A 100 2.87 -1.72 -2.01
N ILE A 101 2.75 -3.05 -1.95
CA ILE A 101 2.77 -3.81 -0.69
C ILE A 101 3.85 -4.87 -0.79
N HIS A 102 4.81 -4.79 0.12
CA HIS A 102 5.80 -5.84 0.35
C HIS A 102 5.30 -6.72 1.49
N PHE A 103 5.11 -8.01 1.22
CA PHE A 103 4.61 -8.95 2.22
C PHE A 103 5.26 -10.32 2.06
N THR A 104 5.18 -11.10 3.14
CA THR A 104 5.55 -12.52 3.13
C THR A 104 4.37 -13.34 3.64
N ILE A 105 4.07 -14.45 2.98
CA ILE A 105 3.05 -15.40 3.40
C ILE A 105 3.71 -16.75 3.63
N ARG A 106 3.32 -17.42 4.72
CA ARG A 106 3.76 -18.77 5.01
C ARG A 106 2.83 -19.77 4.33
N ASP A 107 3.42 -20.74 3.66
CA ASP A 107 2.72 -21.86 3.02
C ASP A 107 1.93 -22.67 4.06
N CYS A 108 0.64 -22.88 3.79
CA CYS A 108 -0.28 -23.60 4.66
C CYS A 108 0.12 -25.07 4.87
N SER A 109 0.77 -25.69 3.90
CA SER A 109 1.26 -27.07 3.99
C SER A 109 2.38 -27.24 5.01
N LEU A 110 3.06 -26.15 5.38
CA LEU A 110 4.15 -26.13 6.35
C LEU A 110 3.69 -25.95 7.80
N PHE A 111 2.38 -25.90 8.05
CA PHE A 111 1.84 -25.85 9.41
C PHE A 111 1.60 -27.28 9.95
N PRO A 112 2.18 -27.64 11.11
CA PRO A 112 1.92 -28.93 11.73
C PRO A 112 0.53 -28.96 12.37
N GLY A 113 -0.29 -29.96 12.03
CA GLY A 113 -1.60 -30.20 12.64
C GLY A 113 -2.75 -29.31 12.15
N ASN A 114 -3.71 -29.02 13.05
CA ASN A 114 -5.01 -28.39 12.76
C ASN A 114 -4.90 -26.90 12.38
N ALA A 115 -4.40 -26.60 11.17
CA ALA A 115 -4.50 -25.28 10.56
C ALA A 115 -5.93 -25.04 10.03
N LEU A 116 -6.86 -24.78 10.94
CA LEU A 116 -8.31 -24.78 10.67
C LEU A 116 -8.73 -23.69 9.67
N SER A 117 -8.13 -22.50 9.77
CA SER A 117 -8.47 -21.33 8.94
C SER A 117 -7.30 -20.83 8.09
N CYS A 118 -6.35 -21.69 7.75
CA CYS A 118 -5.18 -21.26 6.99
C CYS A 118 -5.55 -20.71 5.61
N LYS A 119 -4.98 -19.55 5.25
CA LYS A 119 -5.12 -18.88 3.96
C LYS A 119 -3.77 -18.30 3.55
N GLU A 120 -3.51 -18.31 2.25
CA GLU A 120 -2.28 -17.80 1.63
C GLU A 120 -2.53 -16.50 0.86
N THR A 121 -3.62 -15.81 1.20
CA THR A 121 -4.08 -14.59 0.53
C THR A 121 -4.70 -13.65 1.55
N PHE A 122 -4.65 -12.35 1.27
CA PHE A 122 -5.41 -11.32 1.98
C PHE A 122 -6.13 -10.43 0.97
N SER A 123 -7.14 -9.69 1.45
CA SER A 123 -7.89 -8.73 0.64
C SER A 123 -7.38 -7.32 0.91
N LEU A 124 -7.18 -6.55 -0.16
CA LEU A 124 -6.93 -5.11 -0.09
C LEU A 124 -8.22 -4.37 -0.45
N LEU A 125 -8.60 -3.41 0.39
CA LEU A 125 -9.79 -2.59 0.21
C LEU A 125 -9.40 -1.13 0.36
N PHE A 126 -10.12 -0.25 -0.34
CA PHE A 126 -10.01 1.20 -0.17
C PHE A 126 -11.41 1.80 -0.07
N TYR A 127 -11.48 2.98 0.55
CA TYR A 127 -12.70 3.77 0.64
C TYR A 127 -12.35 5.24 0.49
N GLU A 128 -13.11 5.95 -0.34
CA GLU A 128 -12.96 7.38 -0.62
C GLU A 128 -14.19 8.12 -0.08
N PHE A 129 -13.96 9.30 0.51
CA PHE A 129 -14.99 10.19 1.04
C PHE A 129 -15.15 11.42 0.15
#